data_AF-A0A357VJ05-F1
#
_entry.id   AF-A0A357VJ05-F1
#
_cell.length_a   1.000
_cell.length_b   1.000
_cell.length_c   1.000
_cell.angle_alpha   90.00
_cell.angle_beta   90.00
_cell.angle_gamma   90.00
#
_symmetry.space_group_name_H-M   'P 1'
#
loop_
_entity.id
_entity.type
_entity.pdbx_description
1 polymer ?
#
loop_
_entity_poly.entity_id
_entity_poly.type
_entity_poly.pdbx_seq_one_letter_code
_entity_poly.pdbx_strand_id
1 'polypeptide(L)'
;MTTYWNSAGKVHTAATVKLAVERARELGIKHIVVASVTGYAAEMLLAYPDLERVCVTHQAGFSRPGEMEMPGEVRRRLEEGGMKVLTTTHLMAGLDRALRLKFQGLYPSEIVANTLRLFGQGTKVAVEVAGMALDAGLIPYGVDVVALGGSSEGLDTALVVRPAHSQYFWETKVKEIICKPREF
;
A
#
# COMPACT_ATOMS: atom_id res chain seq x y z
N MET A 1 9.04 17.35 8.04
CA MET A 1 9.49 16.60 9.23
C MET A 1 8.86 15.20 9.18
N THR A 2 9.57 14.15 9.61
CA THR A 2 9.03 12.76 9.64
C THR A 2 8.42 12.47 11.00
N THR A 3 7.27 11.79 11.04
CA THR A 3 6.60 11.40 12.28
C THR A 3 6.88 9.94 12.63
N TYR A 4 7.35 9.69 13.85
CA TYR A 4 7.55 8.32 14.35
C TYR A 4 6.50 7.98 15.40
N TRP A 5 5.71 6.93 15.15
CA TRP A 5 4.73 6.44 16.12
C TRP A 5 5.40 5.61 17.21
N ASN A 6 4.88 5.64 18.44
CA ASN A 6 5.41 4.82 19.54
C ASN A 6 5.08 3.32 19.39
N SER A 7 4.18 2.96 18.46
CA SER A 7 3.74 1.58 18.23
C SER A 7 3.26 1.40 16.79
N ALA A 8 3.11 0.16 16.35
CA ALA A 8 2.49 -0.18 15.07
C ALA A 8 0.96 -0.29 15.15
N GLY A 9 0.31 -0.27 13.98
CA GLY A 9 -1.07 -0.70 13.81
C GLY A 9 -2.15 0.40 13.72
N LYS A 10 -3.40 -0.07 13.68
CA LYS A 10 -4.62 0.66 13.29
C LYS A 10 -4.88 1.98 14.00
N VAL A 11 -4.41 2.14 15.25
CA VAL A 11 -4.62 3.37 16.04
C VAL A 11 -4.06 4.61 15.33
N HIS A 12 -3.07 4.45 14.45
CA HIS A 12 -2.43 5.54 13.71
C HIS A 12 -3.09 5.84 12.36
N THR A 13 -4.17 5.14 11.99
CA THR A 13 -4.74 5.20 10.62
C THR A 13 -5.13 6.62 10.22
N ALA A 14 -5.96 7.28 11.04
CA ALA A 14 -6.45 8.62 10.73
C ALA A 14 -5.30 9.65 10.66
N ALA A 15 -4.33 9.55 11.58
CA ALA A 15 -3.17 10.43 11.59
C ALA A 15 -2.25 10.18 10.39
N THR A 16 -2.08 8.93 9.99
CA THR A 16 -1.30 8.53 8.80
C THR A 16 -1.93 9.06 7.51
N VAL A 17 -3.26 8.95 7.36
CA VAL A 17 -3.98 9.52 6.21
C VAL A 17 -3.82 11.04 6.17
N LYS A 18 -3.98 11.72 7.31
CA LYS A 18 -3.82 13.17 7.40
C LYS A 18 -2.42 13.61 6.97
N LEU A 19 -1.36 13.03 7.54
CA LEU A 19 0.03 13.37 7.21
C LEU A 19 0.36 13.07 5.74
N ALA A 20 -0.17 11.98 5.18
CA ALA A 20 0.00 11.63 3.78
C ALA A 20 -0.60 12.69 2.83
N VAL A 21 -1.83 13.13 3.12
CA VAL A 21 -2.53 14.15 2.32
C VAL A 21 -1.85 15.52 2.44
N GLU A 22 -1.47 15.92 3.66
CA GLU A 22 -0.73 17.16 3.90
C GLU A 22 0.57 17.17 3.08
N ARG A 23 1.38 16.12 3.18
CA ARG A 23 2.63 16.04 2.43
C ARG A 23 2.42 15.94 0.92
N ALA A 24 1.39 15.23 0.46
CA ALA A 24 1.06 15.18 -0.96
C ALA A 24 0.80 16.60 -1.51
N ARG A 25 0.02 17.40 -0.79
CA ARG A 25 -0.27 18.79 -1.16
C ARG A 25 0.96 19.70 -1.08
N GLU A 26 1.76 19.58 -0.03
CA GLU A 26 3.03 20.32 0.12
C GLU A 26 3.97 20.11 -1.08
N LEU A 27 4.04 18.88 -1.61
CA LEU A 27 4.91 18.52 -2.72
C LEU A 27 4.25 18.62 -4.11
N GLY A 28 2.96 18.97 -4.18
CA GLY A 28 2.21 18.96 -5.43
C GLY A 28 2.02 17.56 -6.04
N ILE A 29 2.10 16.51 -5.23
CA ILE A 29 1.86 15.12 -5.64
C ILE A 29 0.35 14.87 -5.70
N LYS A 30 -0.14 14.45 -6.87
CA LYS A 30 -1.57 14.22 -7.12
C LYS A 30 -2.06 12.82 -6.75
N HIS A 31 -1.16 11.83 -6.77
CA HIS A 31 -1.53 10.42 -6.70
C HIS A 31 -1.28 9.85 -5.30
N ILE A 32 -2.31 9.23 -4.73
CA ILE A 32 -2.24 8.47 -3.49
C ILE A 32 -2.57 7.00 -3.76
N VAL A 33 -1.69 6.10 -3.31
CA VAL A 33 -1.92 4.65 -3.32
C VAL A 33 -2.09 4.18 -1.88
N VAL A 34 -3.18 3.50 -1.57
CA VAL A 34 -3.49 3.03 -0.21
C VAL A 34 -3.72 1.52 -0.20
N ALA A 35 -3.07 0.82 0.74
CA ALA A 35 -3.40 -0.55 1.06
C ALA A 35 -4.64 -0.60 1.96
N SER A 36 -5.71 -1.27 1.53
CA SER A 36 -6.92 -1.42 2.35
C SER A 36 -7.67 -2.70 2.00
N VAL A 37 -7.64 -3.67 2.90
CA VAL A 37 -8.25 -4.99 2.70
C VAL A 37 -9.79 -4.89 2.68
N THR A 38 -10.37 -4.37 3.76
CA THR A 38 -11.83 -4.24 3.93
C THR A 38 -12.41 -2.96 3.36
N GLY A 39 -11.57 -1.98 3.00
CA GLY A 39 -11.98 -0.65 2.55
C GLY A 39 -11.94 0.42 3.64
N TYR A 40 -11.89 0.06 4.93
CA TYR A 40 -11.93 0.98 6.07
C TYR A 40 -10.98 2.20 5.95
N ALA A 41 -9.70 1.96 5.64
CA ALA A 41 -8.74 3.06 5.55
C ALA A 41 -8.88 3.87 4.25
N ALA A 42 -9.35 3.22 3.17
CA ALA A 42 -9.59 3.86 1.90
C ALA A 42 -10.80 4.80 1.95
N GLU A 43 -11.85 4.47 2.71
CA GLU A 43 -13.02 5.35 2.88
C GLU A 43 -12.63 6.72 3.46
N MET A 44 -11.61 6.80 4.31
CA MET A 44 -11.11 8.09 4.85
C MET A 44 -10.57 9.01 3.74
N LEU A 45 -10.07 8.45 2.64
CA LEU A 45 -9.57 9.22 1.50
C LEU A 45 -10.69 9.75 0.59
N LEU A 46 -11.95 9.38 0.83
CA LEU A 46 -13.09 9.96 0.12
C LEU A 46 -13.29 11.44 0.42
N ALA A 47 -12.82 11.92 1.57
CA ALA A 47 -12.84 13.32 1.96
C ALA A 47 -11.89 14.23 1.14
N TYR A 48 -11.05 13.65 0.28
CA TYR A 48 -10.04 14.37 -0.52
C TYR A 48 -10.22 14.07 -2.02
N PRO A 49 -11.34 14.51 -2.63
CA PRO A 49 -11.64 14.24 -4.04
C PRO A 49 -10.70 14.98 -5.01
N ASP A 50 -9.93 15.96 -4.53
CA ASP A 50 -8.89 16.67 -5.28
C ASP A 50 -7.68 15.78 -5.63
N LEU A 51 -7.53 14.62 -4.98
CA LEU A 51 -6.43 13.69 -5.21
C LEU A 51 -6.88 12.46 -6.02
N GLU A 52 -5.99 11.98 -6.87
CA GLU A 52 -6.17 10.74 -7.61
C GLU A 52 -5.83 9.56 -6.70
N ARG A 53 -6.83 8.78 -6.33
CA ARG A 53 -6.70 7.76 -5.28
C ARG A 53 -6.84 6.36 -5.88
N VAL A 54 -5.91 5.49 -5.50
CA VAL A 54 -5.91 4.07 -5.85
C VAL A 54 -5.91 3.24 -4.57
N CYS A 55 -6.96 2.48 -4.35
CA CYS A 55 -7.03 1.47 -3.30
C CYS A 55 -6.54 0.13 -3.85
N VAL A 56 -5.56 -0.46 -3.18
CA VAL A 56 -5.09 -1.82 -3.47
C VAL A 56 -5.56 -2.73 -2.33
N THR A 57 -6.36 -3.73 -2.67
CA THR A 57 -6.86 -4.75 -1.73
C THR A 57 -6.22 -6.11 -2.03
N HIS A 58 -6.40 -7.06 -1.11
CA HIS A 58 -5.93 -8.43 -1.27
C HIS A 58 -6.53 -9.08 -2.52
N GLN A 59 -5.76 -10.01 -3.11
CA GLN A 59 -6.24 -10.88 -4.18
C GLN A 59 -7.46 -11.71 -3.73
N ALA A 60 -8.32 -12.05 -4.70
CA ALA A 60 -9.31 -13.09 -4.49
C ALA A 60 -8.64 -14.37 -4.00
N GLY A 61 -9.23 -15.04 -3.01
CA GLY A 61 -8.65 -16.26 -2.48
C GLY A 61 -7.63 -16.08 -1.35
N PHE A 62 -7.32 -14.85 -0.92
CA PHE A 62 -6.27 -14.62 0.08
C PHE A 62 -6.58 -15.27 1.43
N SER A 63 -7.78 -15.00 1.99
CA SER A 63 -8.25 -15.62 3.25
C SER A 63 -8.92 -16.97 3.00
N ARG A 64 -9.78 -17.06 1.97
CA ARG A 64 -10.52 -18.26 1.58
C ARG A 64 -10.70 -18.35 0.06
N PRO A 65 -10.62 -19.54 -0.56
CA PRO A 65 -10.75 -19.70 -2.01
C PRO A 65 -12.03 -19.08 -2.58
N GLY A 66 -11.89 -18.25 -3.62
CA GLY A 66 -13.01 -17.61 -4.31
C GLY A 66 -13.63 -16.41 -3.57
N GLU A 67 -13.19 -16.11 -2.36
CA GLU A 67 -13.72 -14.98 -1.58
C GLU A 67 -12.90 -13.70 -1.77
N MET A 68 -13.61 -12.58 -1.71
CA MET A 68 -13.08 -11.23 -1.65
C MET A 68 -13.32 -10.66 -0.25
N GLU A 69 -12.28 -10.13 0.39
CA GLU A 69 -12.39 -9.60 1.75
C GLU A 69 -13.06 -8.22 1.81
N MET A 70 -13.00 -7.45 0.73
CA MET A 70 -13.73 -6.18 0.60
C MET A 70 -15.19 -6.45 0.24
N PRO A 71 -16.17 -6.01 1.05
CA PRO A 71 -17.58 -6.11 0.70
C PRO A 71 -17.90 -5.35 -0.60
N GLY A 72 -18.77 -5.92 -1.44
CA GLY A 72 -19.12 -5.32 -2.74
C GLY A 72 -19.75 -3.92 -2.63
N GLU A 73 -20.50 -3.66 -1.55
CA GLU A 73 -21.03 -2.33 -1.23
C GLU A 73 -19.95 -1.30 -0.91
N VAL A 74 -18.91 -1.70 -0.19
CA VAL A 74 -17.78 -0.82 0.14
C VAL A 74 -16.99 -0.52 -1.12
N ARG A 75 -16.73 -1.53 -1.98
CA ARG A 75 -16.09 -1.32 -3.29
C ARG A 75 -16.86 -0.30 -4.13
N ARG A 76 -18.19 -0.48 -4.28
CA ARG A 76 -19.02 0.48 -5.03
C ARG A 76 -18.93 1.88 -4.46
N ARG A 77 -19.01 2.04 -3.13
CA ARG A 77 -18.86 3.35 -2.47
C ARG A 77 -17.53 4.03 -2.80
N LEU A 78 -16.43 3.28 -2.80
CA LEU A 78 -15.11 3.81 -3.13
C LEU A 78 -15.05 4.26 -4.61
N GLU A 79 -15.55 3.41 -5.52
CA GLU A 79 -15.57 3.68 -6.96
C GLU A 79 -16.47 4.87 -7.33
N GLU A 80 -17.68 4.94 -6.76
CA GLU A 80 -18.58 6.09 -6.89
C GLU A 80 -17.97 7.38 -6.34
N GLY A 81 -17.13 7.27 -5.31
CA GLY A 81 -16.32 8.36 -4.77
C GLY A 81 -15.10 8.74 -5.62
N GLY A 82 -14.94 8.18 -6.82
CA GLY A 82 -13.87 8.47 -7.76
C GLY A 82 -12.55 7.77 -7.48
N MET A 83 -12.54 6.74 -6.63
CA MET A 83 -11.35 5.95 -6.31
C MET A 83 -11.25 4.72 -7.22
N LYS A 84 -10.05 4.46 -7.77
CA LYS A 84 -9.79 3.20 -8.48
C LYS A 84 -9.51 2.10 -7.46
N VAL A 85 -10.13 0.92 -7.59
CA VAL A 85 -9.92 -0.20 -6.66
C VAL A 85 -9.31 -1.42 -7.37
N LEU A 86 -8.06 -1.73 -7.03
CA LEU A 86 -7.27 -2.82 -7.59
C LEU A 86 -7.32 -4.06 -6.69
N THR A 87 -7.68 -5.19 -7.31
CA THR A 87 -7.54 -6.52 -6.74
C THR A 87 -6.56 -7.30 -7.60
N THR A 88 -5.39 -7.64 -7.07
CA THR A 88 -4.38 -8.39 -7.82
C THR A 88 -3.44 -9.15 -6.88
N THR A 89 -2.65 -10.06 -7.45
CA THR A 89 -1.63 -10.83 -6.73
C THR A 89 -0.59 -9.91 -6.08
N HIS A 90 -0.20 -10.22 -4.84
CA HIS A 90 0.83 -9.47 -4.14
C HIS A 90 2.18 -9.63 -4.84
N LEU A 91 2.76 -8.51 -5.30
CA LEU A 91 4.00 -8.49 -6.07
C LEU A 91 5.17 -9.19 -5.34
N MET A 92 5.35 -8.97 -4.04
CA MET A 92 6.44 -9.56 -3.26
C MET A 92 6.07 -10.92 -2.64
N ALA A 93 5.08 -11.60 -3.22
CA ALA A 93 4.71 -12.95 -2.80
C ALA A 93 4.54 -13.85 -4.02
N GLY A 94 3.71 -13.45 -4.99
CA GLY A 94 3.55 -14.13 -6.28
C GLY A 94 3.55 -15.65 -6.20
N LEU A 95 4.31 -16.28 -7.10
CA LEU A 95 4.52 -17.72 -7.13
C LEU A 95 5.37 -18.21 -5.95
N ASP A 96 6.30 -17.40 -5.45
CA ASP A 96 7.18 -17.71 -4.31
C ASP A 96 6.38 -18.13 -3.06
N ARG A 97 5.19 -17.54 -2.85
CA ARG A 97 4.30 -17.97 -1.77
C ARG A 97 3.87 -19.42 -1.89
N ALA A 98 3.58 -19.90 -3.10
CA ALA A 98 3.21 -21.30 -3.32
C ALA A 98 4.39 -22.23 -3.03
N LEU A 99 5.61 -21.81 -3.41
CA LEU A 99 6.84 -22.55 -3.11
C LEU A 99 7.05 -22.67 -1.59
N ARG A 100 6.92 -21.56 -0.85
CA ARG A 100 6.99 -21.57 0.61
C ARG A 100 5.95 -22.48 1.25
N LEU A 101 4.69 -22.40 0.83
CA LEU A 101 3.63 -23.24 1.43
C LEU A 101 3.84 -24.73 1.14
N LYS A 102 4.32 -25.09 -0.06
CA LYS A 102 4.49 -26.48 -0.47
C LYS A 102 5.79 -27.10 0.01
N PHE A 103 6.90 -26.38 -0.11
CA PHE A 103 8.26 -26.88 0.09
C PHE A 103 8.96 -26.28 1.30
N GLN A 104 8.32 -25.32 1.99
CA GLN A 104 8.94 -24.52 3.05
C GLN A 104 10.13 -23.69 2.51
N GLY A 105 10.80 -22.94 3.38
CA GLY A 105 11.98 -22.13 3.04
C GLY A 105 11.69 -20.65 2.78
N LEU A 106 12.71 -19.94 2.30
CA LEU A 106 12.68 -18.50 2.02
C LEU A 106 13.11 -18.26 0.57
N TYR A 107 12.26 -17.58 -0.19
CA TYR A 107 12.41 -17.38 -1.65
C TYR A 107 12.67 -15.90 -1.98
N PRO A 108 13.26 -15.59 -3.16
CA PRO A 108 13.74 -14.25 -3.49
C PRO A 108 12.75 -13.11 -3.20
N SER A 109 11.48 -13.22 -3.63
CA SER A 109 10.49 -12.15 -3.41
C SER A 109 10.21 -11.94 -1.92
N GLU A 110 10.18 -13.02 -1.14
CA GLU A 110 10.02 -12.94 0.32
C GLU A 110 11.27 -12.44 1.03
N ILE A 111 12.48 -12.66 0.50
CA ILE A 111 13.71 -12.03 1.02
C ILE A 111 13.59 -10.51 0.91
N VAL A 112 13.25 -9.99 -0.27
CA VAL A 112 13.06 -8.55 -0.48
C VAL A 112 11.98 -7.99 0.44
N ALA A 113 10.84 -8.67 0.56
CA ALA A 113 9.78 -8.28 1.49
C ALA A 113 10.28 -8.20 2.95
N ASN A 114 11.04 -9.20 3.40
CA ASN A 114 11.58 -9.22 4.75
C ASN A 114 12.67 -8.16 4.97
N THR A 115 13.46 -7.82 3.95
CA THR A 115 14.39 -6.68 4.01
C THR A 115 13.64 -5.36 4.18
N LEU A 116 12.53 -5.13 3.47
CA LEU A 116 11.73 -3.91 3.67
C LEU A 116 11.07 -3.87 5.06
N ARG A 117 10.70 -5.02 5.63
CA ARG A 117 10.14 -5.12 6.99
C ARG A 117 11.13 -4.70 8.08
N LEU A 118 12.42 -4.59 7.79
CA LEU A 118 13.39 -3.93 8.71
C LEU A 118 13.00 -2.48 9.02
N PHE A 119 12.15 -1.87 8.17
CA PHE A 119 11.58 -0.54 8.37
C PHE A 119 10.09 -0.57 8.77
N GLY A 120 9.55 -1.74 9.14
CA GLY A 120 8.15 -1.95 9.51
C GLY A 120 7.31 -2.62 8.42
N GLN A 121 6.24 -3.31 8.82
CA GLN A 121 5.32 -3.98 7.88
C GLN A 121 4.71 -2.99 6.89
N GLY A 122 4.29 -1.81 7.37
CA GLY A 122 3.73 -0.77 6.53
C GLY A 122 4.68 -0.28 5.44
N THR A 123 6.00 -0.26 5.69
CA THR A 123 6.99 0.12 4.66
C THR A 123 7.01 -0.87 3.51
N LYS A 124 7.07 -2.18 3.82
CA LYS A 124 6.97 -3.23 2.80
C LYS A 124 5.69 -3.10 2.00
N VAL A 125 4.56 -2.94 2.69
CA VAL A 125 3.23 -2.86 2.07
C VAL A 125 3.14 -1.64 1.14
N ALA A 126 3.56 -0.46 1.60
CA ALA A 126 3.51 0.78 0.82
C ALA A 126 4.32 0.66 -0.49
N VAL A 127 5.52 0.07 -0.44
CA VAL A 127 6.34 -0.16 -1.64
C VAL A 127 5.67 -1.18 -2.58
N GLU A 128 5.14 -2.27 -2.03
CA GLU A 128 4.49 -3.32 -2.81
C GLU A 128 3.26 -2.81 -3.57
N VAL A 129 2.35 -2.09 -2.88
CA VAL A 129 1.12 -1.60 -3.52
C VAL A 129 1.38 -0.48 -4.53
N ALA A 130 2.44 0.32 -4.35
CA ALA A 130 2.85 1.31 -5.34
C ALA A 130 3.28 0.66 -6.66
N GLY A 131 4.08 -0.42 -6.58
CA GLY A 131 4.47 -1.21 -7.76
C GLY A 131 3.26 -1.89 -8.42
N MET A 132 2.37 -2.50 -7.64
CA MET A 132 1.15 -3.13 -8.16
C MET A 132 0.22 -2.12 -8.87
N ALA A 133 0.05 -0.93 -8.30
CA ALA A 133 -0.76 0.12 -8.91
C ALA A 133 -0.17 0.62 -10.24
N LEU A 134 1.16 0.73 -10.33
CA LEU A 134 1.87 1.10 -11.55
C LEU A 134 1.77 0.01 -12.62
N ASP A 135 1.98 -1.26 -12.27
CA ASP A 135 1.86 -2.38 -13.20
C ASP A 135 0.44 -2.52 -13.76
N ALA A 136 -0.57 -2.14 -12.99
CA ALA A 136 -1.96 -2.12 -13.43
C ALA A 136 -2.33 -0.86 -14.26
N GLY A 137 -1.40 0.07 -14.49
CA GLY A 137 -1.64 1.31 -15.22
C GLY A 137 -2.57 2.30 -14.50
N LEU A 138 -2.72 2.17 -13.18
CA LEU A 138 -3.63 3.02 -12.39
C LEU A 138 -3.00 4.34 -11.94
N ILE A 139 -1.67 4.40 -11.92
CA ILE A 139 -0.85 5.58 -11.70
C ILE A 139 0.16 5.76 -12.87
N PRO A 140 0.65 6.98 -13.16
CA PRO A 140 1.57 7.20 -14.27
C PRO A 140 2.99 6.70 -13.96
N TYR A 141 3.72 6.33 -15.01
CA TYR A 141 5.15 6.04 -14.91
C TYR A 141 5.98 7.32 -14.71
N GLY A 142 7.07 7.23 -13.96
CA GLY A 142 8.04 8.31 -13.81
C GLY A 142 7.65 9.44 -12.86
N VAL A 143 6.47 9.37 -12.22
CA VAL A 143 6.01 10.37 -11.24
C VAL A 143 6.18 9.88 -9.81
N ASP A 144 6.26 10.84 -8.88
CA ASP A 144 6.23 10.53 -7.44
C ASP A 144 4.78 10.35 -6.99
N VAL A 145 4.55 9.40 -6.09
CA VAL A 145 3.25 9.12 -5.46
C VAL A 145 3.41 9.05 -3.95
N VAL A 146 2.31 9.28 -3.21
CA VAL A 146 2.27 8.96 -1.79
C VAL A 146 1.64 7.58 -1.60
N ALA A 147 2.40 6.65 -1.03
CA ALA A 147 1.96 5.28 -0.79
C ALA A 147 1.76 5.00 0.71
N LEU A 148 0.62 4.44 1.09
CA LEU A 148 0.25 4.14 2.47
C LEU A 148 0.14 2.63 2.69
N GLY A 149 0.74 2.17 3.78
CA GLY A 149 0.69 0.80 4.25
C GLY A 149 0.50 0.74 5.77
N GLY A 150 0.23 -0.46 6.28
CA GLY A 150 0.04 -0.67 7.71
C GLY A 150 0.50 -2.03 8.20
N SER A 151 0.47 -2.19 9.52
CA SER A 151 0.81 -3.43 10.22
C SER A 151 -0.47 -4.12 10.70
N SER A 152 -0.73 -5.32 10.17
CA SER A 152 -1.92 -6.15 10.42
C SER A 152 -3.25 -5.52 10.00
N GLU A 153 -3.65 -4.42 10.64
CA GLU A 153 -4.87 -3.67 10.33
C GLU A 153 -4.60 -2.16 10.28
N GLY A 154 -5.36 -1.46 9.44
CA GLY A 154 -5.27 -0.01 9.29
C GLY A 154 -3.98 0.45 8.63
N LEU A 155 -3.60 1.69 8.89
CA LEU A 155 -2.40 2.32 8.33
C LEU A 155 -1.54 2.88 9.45
N ASP A 156 -0.23 2.70 9.33
CA ASP A 156 0.76 3.27 10.24
C ASP A 156 1.99 3.83 9.51
N THR A 157 2.06 3.67 8.20
CA THR A 157 3.21 4.08 7.40
C THR A 157 2.75 4.80 6.14
N ALA A 158 3.38 5.93 5.85
CA ALA A 158 3.20 6.67 4.60
C ALA A 158 4.55 7.11 4.04
N LEU A 159 4.73 6.91 2.74
CA LEU A 159 5.99 7.14 2.03
C LEU A 159 5.75 7.99 0.78
N VAL A 160 6.72 8.84 0.42
CA VAL A 160 6.83 9.35 -0.95
C VAL A 160 7.68 8.37 -1.73
N VAL A 161 7.12 7.79 -2.80
CA VAL A 161 7.77 6.74 -3.59
C VAL A 161 7.65 7.09 -5.07
N ARG A 162 8.72 6.84 -5.83
CA ARG A 162 8.65 6.71 -7.29
C ARG A 162 8.73 5.22 -7.63
N PRO A 163 7.59 4.55 -7.89
CA PRO A 163 7.60 3.14 -8.25
C PRO A 163 8.20 2.95 -9.65
N ALA A 164 8.85 1.81 -9.84
CA ALA A 164 9.17 1.26 -11.15
C ALA A 164 8.32 0.00 -11.38
N HIS A 165 8.19 -0.41 -12.65
CA HIS A 165 7.53 -1.67 -12.98
C HIS A 165 8.21 -2.85 -12.30
N SER A 166 7.47 -3.91 -12.01
CA SER A 166 7.98 -5.07 -11.26
C SER A 166 9.26 -5.69 -11.84
N GLN A 167 9.37 -5.80 -13.16
CA GLN A 167 10.58 -6.29 -13.84
C GLN A 167 11.82 -5.38 -13.65
N TYR A 168 11.61 -4.12 -13.25
CA TYR A 168 12.62 -3.11 -12.96
C TYR A 168 12.55 -2.68 -11.48
N PHE A 169 12.13 -3.56 -10.58
CA PHE A 169 11.83 -3.25 -9.18
C PHE A 169 12.89 -2.37 -8.49
N TRP A 170 14.18 -2.62 -8.76
CA TRP A 170 15.31 -1.90 -8.16
C TRP A 170 15.48 -0.45 -8.62
N GLU A 171 14.74 -0.02 -9.64
CA GLU A 171 14.63 1.37 -10.03
C GLU A 171 13.66 2.15 -9.14
N THR A 172 12.81 1.46 -8.36
CA THR A 172 11.92 2.09 -7.36
C THR A 172 12.73 2.90 -6.36
N LYS A 173 12.30 4.15 -6.11
CA LYS A 173 12.93 5.04 -5.13
C LYS A 173 11.96 5.39 -4.01
N VAL A 174 12.27 4.97 -2.79
CA VAL A 174 11.66 5.56 -1.59
C VAL A 174 12.36 6.90 -1.34
N LYS A 175 11.65 8.00 -1.54
CA LYS A 175 12.21 9.36 -1.49
C LYS A 175 12.08 9.99 -0.11
N GLU A 176 10.94 9.77 0.54
CA GLU A 176 10.68 10.30 1.88
C GLU A 176 9.90 9.29 2.71
N ILE A 177 10.20 9.25 3.99
CA ILE A 177 9.35 8.62 5.00
C ILE A 177 8.54 9.73 5.65
N ILE A 178 7.23 9.74 5.44
CA ILE A 178 6.31 10.75 6.00
C ILE A 178 6.04 10.39 7.45
N CYS A 179 5.63 9.14 7.67
CA CYS A 179 5.51 8.56 9.00
C CYS A 179 5.75 7.05 8.97
N LYS A 180 6.18 6.49 10.11
CA LYS A 180 6.22 5.04 10.36
C LYS A 180 6.28 4.73 11.86
N PRO A 181 6.00 3.51 12.30
CA PRO A 181 6.27 3.09 13.67
C PRO A 181 7.78 3.15 14.01
N ARG A 182 8.09 3.54 15.24
CA ARG A 182 9.42 3.39 15.84
C ARG A 182 9.62 1.98 16.37
N GLU A 183 8.61 1.47 17.07
CA GLU A 183 8.55 0.12 17.63
C GLU A 183 7.51 -0.70 16.85
N PHE A 184 7.92 -1.85 16.30
CA PHE A 184 7.10 -2.71 15.43
C PHE A 184 7.60 -4.15 15.39
#